data_AF-A0A554J6H9-F1
#
_entry.id   AF-A0A554J6H9-F1
#
_cell.length_a   1.000
_cell.length_b   1.000
_cell.length_c   1.000
_cell.angle_alpha   90.00
_cell.angle_beta   90.00
_cell.angle_gamma   90.00
#
_symmetry.space_group_name_H-M   'P 1'
#
loop_
_entity.id
_entity.type
_entity.pdbx_description
1 polymer ?
#
loop_
_entity_poly.entity_id
_entity_poly.type
_entity_poly.pdbx_seq_one_letter_code
_entity_poly.pdbx_strand_id
1 'polypeptide(L)'
;MSEDHYKEYLSSVHGKLQTPDDLISDIVKEGSGQQLAFKQRIISGEANEVYDVTTSGDQHVILRVSPHGHPDFQQEIWAINEAKKV
;
A
#
# COMPACT_ATOMS: atom_id res chain seq x y z
N MET A 1 7.75 4.86 26.36
CA MET A 1 8.80 4.86 25.33
C MET A 1 8.96 6.29 24.85
N SER A 2 10.18 6.80 24.69
CA SER A 2 10.40 8.16 24.18
C SER A 2 10.09 8.22 22.68
N GLU A 3 9.61 9.38 22.20
CA GLU A 3 9.25 9.59 20.79
C GLU A 3 10.39 9.27 19.83
N ASP A 4 11.65 9.47 20.25
CA ASP A 4 12.83 9.22 19.42
C ASP A 4 13.09 7.72 19.20
N HIS A 5 12.89 6.89 20.22
CA HIS A 5 12.98 5.43 20.08
C HIS A 5 11.91 4.86 19.14
N TYR A 6 10.74 5.49 19.10
CA TYR A 6 9.65 5.12 18.22
C TYR A 6 9.94 5.51 16.76
N LYS A 7 10.50 6.69 16.51
CA LYS A 7 10.93 7.13 15.17
C LYS A 7 12.06 6.27 14.60
N GLU A 8 13.06 5.91 15.42
CA GLU A 8 14.14 5.02 15.01
C GLU A 8 13.65 3.60 14.71
N TYR A 9 12.73 3.08 15.53
CA TYR A 9 12.08 1.80 15.28
C TYR A 9 11.31 1.80 13.96
N LEU A 10 10.47 2.82 13.72
CA LEU A 10 9.76 3.00 12.45
C LEU A 10 10.72 3.08 11.26
N SER A 11 11.79 3.87 11.35
CA SER A 11 12.80 3.95 10.27
C SER A 11 13.47 2.60 9.99
N SER A 12 13.75 1.81 11.03
CA SER A 12 14.38 0.49 10.91
C SER A 12 13.45 -0.57 10.29
N VAL A 13 12.14 -0.43 10.51
CA VAL A 13 11.10 -1.29 9.92
C VAL A 13 10.83 -0.86 8.47
N HIS A 14 10.71 0.44 8.20
CA HIS A 14 10.46 0.97 6.85
C HIS A 14 11.60 0.69 5.87
N GLY A 15 12.85 0.67 6.32
CA GLY A 15 14.02 0.39 5.49
C GLY A 15 14.17 -1.07 5.03
N LYS A 16 13.46 -2.02 5.67
CA LYS A 16 13.50 -3.46 5.33
C LYS A 16 12.33 -3.93 4.48
N LEU A 17 11.31 -3.09 4.33
CA LEU A 17 10.09 -3.37 3.61
C LEU A 17 10.14 -2.63 2.28
N GLN A 18 10.54 -3.36 1.24
CA GLN A 18 10.55 -2.88 -0.13
C GLN A 18 9.94 -3.98 -1.00
N THR A 19 8.64 -3.85 -1.25
CA THR A 19 7.96 -4.68 -2.24
C THR A 19 8.58 -4.42 -3.62
N PRO A 20 8.99 -5.47 -4.37
CA PRO A 20 9.57 -5.30 -5.70
C PRO A 20 8.66 -4.52 -6.66
N ASP A 21 9.27 -3.71 -7.53
CA ASP A 21 8.54 -2.86 -8.47
C ASP A 21 7.66 -3.66 -9.43
N ASP A 22 8.15 -4.81 -9.90
CA ASP A 22 7.40 -5.71 -10.78
C ASP A 22 6.12 -6.23 -10.10
N LEU A 23 6.23 -6.61 -8.81
CA LEU A 23 5.08 -7.08 -8.04
C LEU A 23 4.06 -5.96 -7.81
N ILE A 24 4.53 -4.73 -7.55
CA ILE A 24 3.65 -3.56 -7.45
C ILE A 24 2.94 -3.31 -8.78
N SER A 25 3.64 -3.38 -9.90
CA SER A 25 3.07 -3.21 -11.24
C SER A 25 1.98 -4.25 -11.53
N ASP A 26 2.24 -5.52 -11.19
CA ASP A 26 1.28 -6.61 -11.38
C ASP A 26 0.02 -6.41 -10.53
N ILE A 27 0.16 -6.06 -9.24
CA ILE A 27 -0.97 -5.80 -8.34
C ILE A 27 -1.79 -4.60 -8.82
N VAL A 28 -1.14 -3.51 -9.26
CA VAL A 28 -1.82 -2.32 -9.79
C VAL A 28 -2.62 -2.70 -11.04
N LYS A 29 -2.04 -3.51 -11.93
CA LYS A 29 -2.73 -3.99 -13.12
C LYS A 29 -3.91 -4.89 -12.80
N GLU A 30 -3.79 -5.78 -11.82
CA GLU A 30 -4.87 -6.64 -11.36
C GLU A 30 -6.03 -5.82 -10.77
N GLY A 31 -5.73 -4.87 -9.87
CA GLY A 31 -6.75 -4.10 -9.16
C GLY A 31 -7.39 -2.96 -9.96
N SER A 32 -6.66 -2.35 -10.90
CA SER A 32 -7.13 -1.20 -11.68
C SER A 32 -7.43 -1.52 -13.15
N GLY A 33 -6.95 -2.65 -13.67
CA GLY A 33 -6.98 -2.96 -15.10
C GLY A 33 -5.98 -2.17 -15.96
N GLN A 34 -5.15 -1.31 -15.36
CA GLN A 34 -4.25 -0.40 -16.06
C GLN A 34 -2.79 -0.59 -15.63
N GLN A 35 -1.85 -0.16 -16.47
CA GLN A 35 -0.43 -0.24 -16.12
C GLN A 35 -0.04 0.86 -15.13
N LEU A 36 0.93 0.56 -14.27
CA LEU A 36 1.60 1.54 -13.43
C LEU A 36 2.36 2.55 -14.31
N ALA A 37 2.12 3.86 -14.12
CA ALA A 37 2.89 4.92 -14.76
C ALA A 37 3.84 5.60 -13.78
N PHE A 38 3.35 5.91 -12.57
CA PHE A 38 4.13 6.54 -11.52
C PHE A 38 3.72 6.00 -10.16
N LYS A 39 4.67 5.88 -9.23
CA LYS A 39 4.40 5.58 -7.82
C LYS A 39 5.26 6.42 -6.91
N GLN A 40 4.71 6.78 -5.75
CA GLN A 40 5.42 7.42 -4.66
C GLN A 40 5.11 6.69 -3.36
N ARG A 41 6.15 6.29 -2.63
CA ARG A 41 5.96 5.69 -1.30
C ARG A 41 5.53 6.76 -0.30
N ILE A 42 4.45 6.48 0.42
CA ILE A 42 3.95 7.29 1.53
C ILE A 42 4.41 6.63 2.84
N ILE A 43 5.35 7.27 3.54
CA ILE A 43 5.84 6.81 4.85
C ILE A 43 4.86 7.30 5.92
N SER A 44 3.68 6.69 5.99
CA SER A 44 2.67 7.06 6.99
C SER A 44 1.94 5.86 7.61
N GLY A 45 2.42 4.62 7.37
CA GLY A 45 1.83 3.40 7.90
C GLY A 45 2.79 2.67 8.83
N GLU A 46 2.45 2.52 10.10
CA GLU A 46 3.26 1.83 11.11
C GLU A 46 3.53 0.34 10.79
N ALA A 47 2.68 -0.28 9.96
CA ALA A 47 2.70 -1.71 9.65
C ALA A 47 2.60 -2.09 8.15
N ASN A 48 2.24 -1.15 7.27
CA ASN A 48 2.01 -1.40 5.84
C ASN A 48 2.90 -0.50 4.97
N GLU A 49 3.34 -1.02 3.83
CA GLU A 49 3.87 -0.16 2.77
C GLU A 49 2.69 0.49 2.05
N VAL A 50 2.68 1.82 1.97
CA VAL A 50 1.62 2.57 1.29
C VAL A 50 2.24 3.32 0.13
N TYR A 51 1.58 3.29 -1.03
CA TYR A 51 1.99 3.96 -2.24
C TYR A 51 0.84 4.80 -2.80
N ASP A 52 1.15 6.04 -3.17
CA ASP A 52 0.37 6.81 -4.13
C ASP A 52 0.75 6.33 -5.53
N VAL A 53 -0.23 5.94 -6.35
CA VAL A 53 0.00 5.37 -7.66
C VAL A 53 -0.84 6.11 -8.69
N THR A 54 -0.18 6.51 -9.78
CA THR A 54 -0.82 6.99 -11.01
C THR A 54 -0.69 5.91 -12.08
N THR A 55 -1.82 5.53 -12.68
CA THR A 55 -1.85 4.57 -13.80
C THR A 55 -1.64 5.26 -15.14
N SER A 56 -1.40 4.48 -16.20
CA SER A 56 -1.24 4.99 -17.56
C SER A 56 -2.47 5.68 -18.15
N GLY A 57 -3.66 5.40 -17.62
CA GLY A 57 -4.91 6.11 -17.95
C GLY A 57 -5.23 7.26 -17.00
N ASP A 58 -4.24 7.79 -16.27
CA ASP A 58 -4.35 8.95 -15.37
C ASP A 58 -5.30 8.71 -14.17
N GLN A 59 -5.48 7.45 -13.78
CA GLN A 59 -6.23 7.09 -12.59
C GLN A 59 -5.30 7.11 -11.37
N HIS A 60 -5.74 7.78 -10.30
CA HIS A 60 -5.06 7.77 -9.00
C HIS A 60 -5.61 6.65 -8.12
N VAL A 61 -4.71 5.81 -7.59
CA VAL A 61 -5.06 4.72 -6.67
C VAL A 61 -4.09 4.67 -5.49
N ILE A 62 -4.60 4.33 -4.31
CA ILE A 62 -3.77 4.09 -3.13
C ILE A 62 -3.53 2.59 -3.00
N LEU A 63 -2.27 2.18 -3.08
CA LEU A 63 -1.86 0.79 -2.87
C LEU A 63 -1.34 0.61 -1.44
N ARG A 64 -1.87 -0.40 -0.74
CA ARG A 64 -1.41 -0.82 0.58
C ARG A 64 -0.92 -2.26 0.50
N VAL A 65 0.32 -2.50 0.92
CA VAL A 65 0.93 -3.83 0.97
C VAL A 65 1.24 -4.17 2.43
N SER A 66 0.74 -5.32 2.89
CA SER A 66 1.07 -5.88 4.21
C SER A 66 2.09 -7.01 4.05
N PRO A 67 3.35 -6.81 4.47
CA PRO A 67 4.40 -7.81 4.30
C PRO A 67 4.33 -8.98 5.30
N HIS A 68 3.55 -8.85 6.39
CA HIS A 68 3.52 -9.84 7.48
C HIS A 68 2.23 -10.69 7.49
N GLY A 69 1.45 -10.69 6.40
CA GLY A 69 0.23 -11.49 6.26
C GLY A 69 -0.95 -11.03 7.13
N HIS A 70 -0.75 -10.04 8.01
CA HIS A 70 -1.80 -9.40 8.80
C HIS A 70 -1.60 -7.88 8.77
N PRO A 71 -2.66 -7.09 8.51
CA PRO A 71 -4.02 -7.51 8.12
C PRO A 71 -4.07 -8.09 6.70
N ASP A 72 -5.04 -8.99 6.43
CA ASP A 72 -5.24 -9.66 5.13
C ASP A 72 -6.16 -8.87 4.17
N PHE A 73 -6.53 -7.63 4.54
CA PHE A 73 -7.43 -6.70 3.85
C PHE A 73 -8.82 -7.27 3.46
N GLN A 74 -9.15 -8.55 3.74
CA GLN A 74 -10.40 -9.16 3.28
C GLN A 74 -11.63 -8.49 3.90
N GLN A 75 -11.56 -8.15 5.19
CA GLN A 75 -12.63 -7.44 5.88
C GLN A 75 -12.85 -6.03 5.30
N GLU A 76 -11.77 -5.31 4.97
CA GLU A 76 -11.83 -3.98 4.37
C GLU A 76 -12.44 -4.06 2.95
N ILE A 77 -11.99 -5.02 2.13
CA ILE A 77 -12.54 -5.27 0.79
C ILE A 77 -14.04 -5.58 0.87
N TRP A 78 -14.44 -6.45 1.80
CA TRP A 78 -15.85 -6.77 2.01
C TRP A 78 -16.67 -5.51 2.37
N ALA A 79 -16.21 -4.73 3.35
CA ALA A 79 -16.92 -3.54 3.80
C ALA A 79 -17.08 -2.48 2.69
N ILE A 80 -16.03 -2.25 1.90
CA ILE A 80 -16.06 -1.33 0.74
C ILE A 80 -17.07 -1.82 -0.30
N ASN A 81 -17.09 -3.13 -0.59
CA ASN A 81 -18.00 -3.70 -1.58
C ASN A 81 -19.46 -3.65 -1.13
N GLU A 82 -19.76 -3.85 0.17
CA GLU A 82 -21.11 -3.67 0.70
C GLU A 82 -21.55 -2.20 0.63
N ALA A 83 -20.67 -1.27 0.99
CA ALA A 83 -20.98 0.16 0.95
C ALA A 83 -21.30 0.67 -0.47
N LYS A 84 -20.70 0.09 -1.52
CA LYS A 84 -20.98 0.41 -2.92
C LYS A 84 -22.36 -0.03 -3.42
N LYS A 85 -23.07 -0.88 -2.67
CA LYS A 85 -24.41 -1.38 -3.05
C LYS A 85 -25.55 -0.45 -2.63
N VAL A 86 -25.26 0.53 -1.77
CA VAL A 86 -26.21 1.53 -1.27
C VAL A 86 -26.24 2.72 -2.22
#